data_AF-A0A8T6UZB6-F1
#
_entry.id   AF-A0A8T6UZB6-F1
#
_cell.length_a   1.000
_cell.length_b   1.000
_cell.length_c   1.000
_cell.angle_alpha   90.00
_cell.angle_beta   90.00
_cell.angle_gamma   90.00
#
_symmetry.space_group_name_H-M   'P 1'
#
loop_
_entity.id
_entity.type
_entity.pdbx_description
1 polymer ?
#
loop_
_entity_poly.entity_id
_entity_poly.type
_entity_poly.pdbx_seq_one_letter_code
_entity_poly.pdbx_strand_id
1 'polypeptide(L)'
;MSFDWGPHFIVPSEGLTKFSGVVRLREKFKEESLRKELDSLGLSGAIVKVTNPWYYRRKNTDTWVKIGESDDESENFPVRWDTSNLENGQYEVLGMMHVFVKRENEEQVIAGQNIVEVTVEN
;
A
#
# COMPACT_ATOMS: atom_id res chain seq x y z
N MET A 1 14.55 15.18 1.87
CA MET A 1 13.35 15.21 1.00
C MET A 1 12.85 13.78 0.95
N SER A 2 11.58 13.51 1.26
CA SER A 2 11.01 12.16 1.05
C SER A 2 10.99 11.94 -0.46
N PHE A 3 11.59 10.86 -0.93
CA PHE A 3 11.49 10.50 -2.34
C PHE A 3 10.17 9.78 -2.53
N ASP A 4 9.48 10.10 -3.61
CA ASP A 4 8.18 9.53 -3.92
C ASP A 4 8.36 8.12 -4.50
N TRP A 5 8.56 7.12 -3.63
CA TRP A 5 8.83 5.73 -4.00
C TRP A 5 7.63 4.79 -3.89
N GLY A 6 6.55 5.26 -3.26
CA GLY A 6 5.35 4.52 -2.92
C GLY A 6 4.87 4.90 -1.52
N PRO A 7 3.61 4.59 -1.16
CA PRO A 7 2.64 3.84 -1.94
C PRO A 7 1.72 4.73 -2.81
N HIS A 8 1.53 4.37 -4.08
CA HIS A 8 0.61 5.06 -5.00
C HIS A 8 -0.58 4.18 -5.39
N PHE A 9 -1.78 4.57 -4.99
CA PHE A 9 -3.01 3.85 -5.29
C PHE A 9 -3.31 3.85 -6.80
N ILE A 10 -3.17 2.70 -7.47
CA ILE A 10 -3.34 2.61 -8.93
C ILE A 10 -4.79 2.29 -9.33
N VAL A 11 -5.59 1.63 -8.48
CA VAL A 11 -6.81 0.94 -8.96
C VAL A 11 -8.00 1.08 -8.03
N PRO A 12 -9.19 1.39 -8.56
CA PRO A 12 -9.60 1.36 -9.98
C PRO A 12 -9.06 2.47 -10.89
N SER A 13 -8.68 3.62 -10.36
CA SER A 13 -7.77 4.61 -10.95
C SER A 13 -7.47 5.67 -9.90
N GLU A 14 -6.46 6.54 -10.09
CA GLU A 14 -6.17 7.65 -9.17
C GLU A 14 -7.38 8.58 -8.94
N GLY A 15 -8.34 8.62 -9.88
CA GLY A 15 -9.54 9.46 -9.80
C GLY A 15 -10.84 8.72 -9.50
N LEU A 16 -10.85 7.38 -9.46
CA LEU A 16 -12.07 6.62 -9.21
C LEU A 16 -12.16 6.28 -7.73
N THR A 17 -13.09 6.94 -7.06
CA THR A 17 -13.31 6.85 -5.61
C THR A 17 -14.60 6.10 -5.26
N LYS A 18 -15.27 5.46 -6.23
CA LYS A 18 -16.54 4.73 -6.02
C LYS A 18 -16.40 3.25 -6.33
N PHE A 19 -16.56 2.40 -5.33
CA PHE A 19 -16.29 0.96 -5.41
C PHE A 19 -17.56 0.15 -5.19
N SER A 20 -17.62 -1.00 -5.86
CA SER A 20 -18.73 -1.95 -5.76
C SER A 20 -18.23 -3.35 -6.12
N GLY A 21 -18.74 -4.37 -5.45
CA GLY A 21 -18.37 -5.76 -5.71
C GLY A 21 -16.89 -6.07 -5.40
N VAL A 22 -16.22 -6.74 -6.34
CA VAL A 22 -14.83 -7.14 -6.17
C VAL A 22 -13.89 -6.11 -6.78
N VAL A 23 -13.06 -5.49 -5.94
CA VAL A 23 -12.03 -4.52 -6.33
C VAL A 23 -10.65 -5.16 -6.20
N ARG A 24 -9.76 -4.89 -7.17
CA ARG A 24 -8.35 -5.34 -7.13
C ARG A 24 -7.46 -4.15 -6.79
N LEU A 25 -7.06 -4.01 -5.54
CA LEU A 25 -6.13 -2.99 -5.07
C LEU A 25 -4.73 -3.27 -5.60
N ARG A 26 -4.04 -2.23 -6.05
CA ARG A 26 -2.69 -2.29 -6.63
C ARG A 26 -1.96 -1.00 -6.34
N GLU A 27 -0.64 -1.11 -6.22
CA GLU A 27 0.22 0.00 -5.85
C GLU A 27 1.51 0.06 -6.63
N LYS A 28 1.94 1.28 -6.96
CA LYS A 28 3.20 1.48 -7.69
C LYS A 28 4.36 1.55 -6.72
N PHE A 29 5.37 0.74 -6.98
CA PHE A 29 6.67 0.82 -6.33
C PHE A 29 7.70 1.37 -7.32
N LYS A 30 8.44 2.39 -6.90
CA LYS A 30 9.51 3.01 -7.70
C LYS A 30 10.85 2.75 -7.00
N GLU A 31 11.46 1.60 -7.30
CA GLU A 31 12.72 1.17 -6.66
C GLU A 31 13.84 2.23 -6.79
N GLU A 32 13.95 2.93 -7.92
CA GLU A 32 14.98 3.97 -8.10
C GLU A 32 14.81 5.14 -7.13
N SER A 33 13.56 5.55 -6.85
CA SER A 33 13.26 6.58 -5.84
C SER A 33 13.58 6.07 -4.45
N LEU A 34 13.23 4.81 -4.15
CA LEU A 34 13.53 4.17 -2.87
C LEU A 34 15.03 4.12 -2.61
N ARG A 35 15.83 3.75 -3.62
CA ARG A 35 17.30 3.68 -3.49
C ARG A 35 17.90 5.02 -3.12
N LYS A 36 17.42 6.11 -3.74
CA LYS A 36 17.84 7.48 -3.36
C LYS A 36 17.48 7.82 -1.92
N GLU A 37 16.32 7.37 -1.44
CA GLU A 37 15.92 7.55 -0.05
C GLU A 37 16.81 6.75 0.90
N LEU A 38 17.02 5.47 0.63
CA LEU A 38 17.89 4.59 1.39
C LEU A 38 19.31 5.15 1.48
N ASP A 39 19.86 5.64 0.37
CA ASP A 39 21.18 6.28 0.34
C ASP A 39 21.20 7.54 1.23
N SER A 40 20.14 8.37 1.17
CA SER A 40 20.03 9.57 2.00
C SER A 40 19.90 9.27 3.50
N LEU A 41 19.36 8.11 3.84
CA LEU A 41 19.21 7.62 5.21
C LEU A 41 20.42 6.81 5.70
N GLY A 42 21.43 6.57 4.85
CA GLY A 42 22.59 5.72 5.17
C GLY A 42 22.26 4.22 5.25
N LEU A 43 21.13 3.81 4.66
CA LEU A 43 20.58 2.45 4.67
C LEU A 43 20.87 1.71 3.35
N SER A 44 22.08 1.87 2.81
CA SER A 44 22.51 1.34 1.51
C SER A 44 22.79 -0.18 1.52
N GLY A 45 21.81 -0.97 1.96
CA GLY A 45 21.82 -2.43 1.93
C GLY A 45 21.10 -3.02 0.71
N ALA A 46 21.03 -4.34 0.65
CA ALA A 46 20.24 -5.05 -0.36
C ALA A 46 18.77 -5.06 0.05
N ILE A 47 17.87 -4.68 -0.86
CA ILE A 47 16.43 -4.92 -0.69
C ILE A 47 16.21 -6.42 -0.84
N VAL A 48 15.76 -7.07 0.24
CA VAL A 48 15.54 -8.53 0.27
C VAL A 48 14.08 -8.91 0.13
N LYS A 49 13.17 -7.98 0.48
CA LYS A 49 11.73 -8.19 0.38
C LYS A 49 11.00 -6.86 0.33
N VAL A 50 9.91 -6.81 -0.44
CA VAL A 50 8.91 -5.74 -0.39
C VAL A 50 7.55 -6.38 -0.15
N THR A 51 6.80 -5.91 0.84
CA THR A 51 5.41 -6.33 1.06
C THR A 51 4.48 -5.15 1.13
N ASN A 52 3.22 -5.41 0.77
CA ASN A 52 2.19 -4.40 0.74
C ASN A 52 0.92 -4.89 1.42
N PRO A 53 0.77 -4.63 2.73
CA PRO A 53 -0.46 -4.91 3.44
C PRO A 53 -1.48 -3.77 3.25
N TRP A 54 -2.72 -4.17 3.04
CA TRP A 54 -3.85 -3.28 2.81
C TRP A 54 -4.87 -3.39 3.94
N TYR A 55 -5.47 -2.26 4.31
CA TYR A 55 -6.49 -2.16 5.33
C TYR A 55 -7.62 -1.24 4.88
N TYR A 56 -8.80 -1.42 5.44
CA TYR A 56 -9.91 -0.48 5.29
C TYR A 56 -10.53 -0.17 6.65
N ARG A 57 -11.25 0.96 6.71
CA ARG A 57 -12.16 1.27 7.81
C ARG A 57 -13.29 2.15 7.30
N ARG A 58 -14.42 2.16 8.01
CA ARG A 58 -15.45 3.17 7.75
C ARG A 58 -14.90 4.53 8.16
N LYS A 59 -15.16 5.58 7.37
CA LYS A 59 -14.64 6.92 7.65
C LYS A 59 -15.05 7.36 9.07
N ASN A 60 -14.12 7.99 9.79
CA ASN A 60 -14.27 8.42 11.18
C ASN A 60 -14.46 7.30 12.21
N THR A 61 -13.95 6.10 11.93
CA THR A 61 -13.84 5.02 12.91
C THR A 61 -12.39 4.75 13.26
N ASP A 62 -12.12 4.16 14.42
CA ASP A 62 -10.75 4.00 14.91
C ASP A 62 -10.11 2.66 14.50
N THR A 63 -10.92 1.70 14.06
CA THR A 63 -10.45 0.32 13.83
C THR A 63 -10.20 0.05 12.35
N TRP A 64 -8.96 -0.33 12.03
CA TRP A 64 -8.57 -0.83 10.70
C TRP A 64 -8.81 -2.33 10.59
N VAL A 65 -9.41 -2.75 9.49
CA VAL A 65 -9.63 -4.15 9.14
C VAL A 65 -8.69 -4.52 8.00
N LYS A 66 -7.88 -5.57 8.18
CA LYS A 66 -6.96 -6.05 7.13
C LYS A 66 -7.75 -6.61 5.96
N ILE A 67 -7.45 -6.12 4.75
CA ILE A 67 -7.97 -6.65 3.49
C ILE A 67 -7.13 -7.86 3.07
N GLY A 68 -5.80 -7.68 3.06
CA GLY A 68 -4.85 -8.67 2.59
C GLY A 68 -3.45 -8.09 2.52
N GLU A 69 -2.53 -8.86 1.96
CA GLU A 69 -1.14 -8.46 1.73
C GLU A 69 -0.61 -9.13 0.46
N SER A 70 0.27 -8.45 -0.25
CA SER A 70 0.95 -8.98 -1.42
C SER A 70 2.44 -8.65 -1.39
N ASP A 71 3.26 -9.58 -1.88
CA ASP A 71 4.69 -9.40 -2.16
C ASP A 71 5.01 -9.57 -3.66
N ASP A 72 3.97 -9.69 -4.50
CA ASP A 72 4.11 -9.83 -5.94
C ASP A 72 4.26 -8.45 -6.60
N GLU A 73 5.51 -7.98 -6.65
CA GLU A 73 5.89 -6.73 -7.29
C GLU A 73 5.55 -6.72 -8.79
N SER A 74 5.64 -7.87 -9.47
CA SER A 74 5.44 -7.97 -10.92
C SER A 74 4.01 -7.60 -11.35
N GLU A 75 3.04 -7.84 -10.46
CA GLU A 75 1.64 -7.50 -10.65
C GLU A 75 1.21 -6.22 -9.91
N ASN A 76 2.17 -5.42 -9.43
CA ASN A 76 1.96 -4.22 -8.61
C ASN A 76 1.24 -4.51 -7.29
N PHE A 77 1.70 -5.55 -6.58
CA PHE A 77 1.23 -5.95 -5.26
C PHE A 77 -0.30 -6.12 -5.17
N PRO A 78 -0.91 -6.99 -5.99
CA PRO A 78 -2.34 -7.09 -6.09
C PRO A 78 -2.98 -7.67 -4.83
N VAL A 79 -4.01 -7.00 -4.30
CA VAL A 79 -4.87 -7.53 -3.24
C VAL A 79 -6.33 -7.43 -3.66
N ARG A 80 -7.08 -8.52 -3.47
CA ARG A 80 -8.53 -8.56 -3.73
C ARG A 80 -9.28 -8.03 -2.50
N TRP A 81 -10.11 -7.01 -2.70
CA TRP A 81 -11.06 -6.52 -1.72
C TRP A 81 -12.49 -6.79 -2.19
N ASP A 82 -13.25 -7.58 -1.43
CA ASP A 82 -14.65 -7.87 -1.72
C ASP A 82 -15.55 -6.94 -0.89
N THR A 83 -16.12 -5.92 -1.53
CA THR A 83 -16.96 -4.93 -0.86
C THR A 83 -18.42 -5.35 -0.76
N SER A 84 -18.86 -6.45 -1.38
CA SER A 84 -20.28 -6.81 -1.52
C SER A 84 -21.03 -6.95 -0.19
N ASN A 85 -20.32 -7.21 0.91
CA ASN A 85 -20.91 -7.36 2.24
C ASN A 85 -20.71 -6.13 3.14
N LEU A 86 -20.15 -5.04 2.60
CA LEU A 86 -20.00 -3.78 3.31
C LEU A 86 -21.25 -2.91 3.14
N GLU A 87 -21.58 -2.15 4.18
CA GLU A 87 -22.63 -1.14 4.10
C GLU A 87 -22.24 -0.04 3.11
N ASN A 88 -23.21 0.52 2.38
CA ASN A 88 -22.95 1.66 1.51
C ASN A 88 -22.52 2.89 2.34
N GLY A 89 -21.50 3.60 1.89
CA GLY A 89 -20.97 4.75 2.62
C GLY A 89 -19.51 5.09 2.32
N GLN A 90 -18.95 6.00 3.13
CA GLN A 90 -17.57 6.46 3.02
C GLN A 90 -16.63 5.56 3.83
N TYR A 91 -15.52 5.19 3.21
CA TYR A 91 -14.46 4.35 3.76
C TYR A 91 -13.10 5.01 3.50
N GLU A 92 -12.15 4.69 4.36
CA GLU A 92 -10.73 4.97 4.13
C GLU A 92 -10.04 3.63 3.84
N VAL A 93 -9.16 3.63 2.85
CA VAL A 93 -8.30 2.50 2.49
C VAL A 93 -6.86 2.91 2.73
N LEU A 94 -6.17 2.14 3.57
CA LEU A 94 -4.76 2.31 3.90
C LEU A 94 -3.95 1.27 3.14
N GLY A 95 -3.08 1.75 2.25
CA GLY A 95 -2.00 0.98 1.67
C GLY A 95 -0.70 1.26 2.41
N MET A 96 0.06 0.21 2.69
CA MET A 96 1.36 0.31 3.32
C MET A 96 2.38 -0.39 2.44
N MET A 97 3.62 0.05 2.47
CA MET A 97 4.70 -0.61 1.76
C MET A 97 5.87 -0.81 2.69
N HIS A 98 6.14 -2.07 3.04
CA HIS A 98 7.28 -2.46 3.86
C HIS A 98 8.43 -2.90 2.96
N VAL A 99 9.58 -2.26 3.13
CA VAL A 99 10.80 -2.63 2.43
C VAL A 99 11.79 -3.12 3.46
N PHE A 100 12.20 -4.37 3.29
CA PHE A 100 13.18 -5.05 4.13
C PHE A 100 14.54 -4.88 3.48
N VAL A 101 15.44 -4.21 4.17
CA VAL A 101 16.80 -3.91 3.71
C VAL A 101 17.79 -4.63 4.60
N LYS A 102 18.64 -5.44 3.99
CA LYS A 102 19.68 -6.18 4.70
C LYS A 102 21.05 -5.55 4.46
N ARG A 103 21.77 -5.27 5.54
CA ARG A 103 23.15 -4.80 5.52
C ARG A 103 23.97 -5.65 6.48
N GLU A 104 24.94 -6.38 5.95
CA GLU A 104 25.77 -7.33 6.72
C GLU A 104 24.91 -8.32 7.53
N ASN A 105 24.88 -8.18 8.87
CA ASN A 105 24.11 -9.02 9.78
C ASN A 105 22.85 -8.33 10.34
N GLU A 106 22.52 -7.12 9.88
CA GLU A 106 21.35 -6.37 10.32
C GLU A 106 20.29 -6.33 9.22
N GLU A 107 19.04 -6.53 9.63
CA GLU A 107 17.86 -6.31 8.80
C GLU A 107 17.11 -5.11 9.36
N GLN A 108 16.77 -4.18 8.48
CA GLN A 108 16.03 -2.98 8.80
C GLN A 108 14.79 -2.92 7.92
N VAL A 109 13.71 -2.36 8.46
CA VAL A 109 12.44 -2.21 7.75
C VAL A 109 12.13 -0.73 7.66
N ILE A 110 11.92 -0.25 6.45
CA ILE A 110 11.32 1.07 6.21
C ILE A 110 9.90 0.90 5.69
N ALA A 111 9.03 1.81 6.09
CA ALA A 111 7.61 1.74 5.78
C ALA A 111 7.13 3.05 5.14
N GLY A 112 6.49 2.94 3.98
CA GLY A 112 5.66 3.98 3.37
C GLY A 112 4.19 3.71 3.66
N GLN A 113 3.37 4.76 3.75
CA GLN A 113 1.91 4.61 3.90
C GLN A 113 1.16 5.64 3.07
N ASN A 114 -0.05 5.27 2.65
CA ASN A 114 -0.96 6.13 1.92
C ASN A 114 -2.40 5.79 2.32
N ILE A 115 -3.22 6.82 2.55
CA ILE A 115 -4.63 6.68 2.89
C ILE A 115 -5.45 7.38 1.81
N VAL A 116 -6.38 6.66 1.21
CA VAL A 116 -7.33 7.20 0.24
C VAL A 116 -8.76 7.05 0.73
N GLU A 117 -9.58 8.07 0.46
CA GLU A 117 -11.01 8.01 0.74
C GLU A 117 -11.78 7.44 -0.46
N VAL A 118 -12.69 6.51 -0.18
CA VAL A 118 -13.51 5.83 -1.19
C VAL A 118 -14.96 5.73 -0.71
N THR A 119 -15.88 5.63 -1.64
CA THR A 119 -17.31 5.43 -1.42
C THR A 119 -17.65 4.02 -1.85
N VAL A 120 -18.23 3.20 -0.98
CA VAL A 120 -18.79 1.89 -1.35
C VAL A 120 -20.26 2.06 -1.71
N GLU A 121 -20.64 1.57 -2.89
CA GLU A 121 -21.99 1.60 -3.46
C GLU A 121 -22.31 0.20 -4.05
N ASN A 122 -22.76 -0.73 -3.21
CA ASN A 122 -23.28 -2.04 -3.62
C ASN A 122 -24.78 -2.00 -3.95
#